data_AF-A0AAP5IHT6-F1
#
_entry.id   AF-A0AAP5IHT6-F1
#
_cell.length_a   1.000
_cell.length_b   1.000
_cell.length_c   1.000
_cell.angle_alpha   90.00
_cell.angle_beta   90.00
_cell.angle_gamma   90.00
#
_symmetry.space_group_name_H-M   'P 1'
#
loop_
_entity.id
_entity.type
_entity.pdbx_description
1 polymer ?
#
loop_
_entity_poly.entity_id
_entity_poly.type
_entity_poly.pdbx_seq_one_letter_code
_entity_poly.pdbx_strand_id
1 'polypeptide(L)' 'MASPQFSVRLPQELDERLSAYVKQAGITKTKVMLDALAHYLGCANDVPLIHRVIEMEERLTALEAEVRGK' A
#
# COMPACT_ATOMS: atom_id res chain seq x y z
N MET A 1 14.83 19.61 5.72
CA MET A 1 13.93 19.98 4.59
C MET A 1 12.51 19.82 5.08
N ALA A 2 11.62 20.78 4.86
CA ALA A 2 10.22 20.66 5.28
C ALA A 2 9.51 19.64 4.39
N SER A 3 8.75 18.72 4.99
CA SER A 3 7.96 17.74 4.25
C SER A 3 6.89 18.45 3.41
N PRO A 4 6.72 18.11 2.11
CA PRO A 4 5.65 18.68 1.29
C PRO A 4 4.27 18.39 1.91
N GLN A 5 3.41 19.40 1.98
CA GLN A 5 2.04 19.27 2.47
C GLN A 5 1.06 19.65 1.36
N PHE A 6 -0.04 18.91 1.25
CA PHE A 6 -1.17 19.26 0.39
C PHE A 6 -2.48 19.07 1.15
N SER A 7 -3.55 19.72 0.71
CA SER A 7 -4.87 19.69 1.35
C SER A 7 -5.95 19.43 0.31
N VAL A 8 -6.88 18.54 0.61
CA VAL A 8 -7.98 18.13 -0.27
C VAL A 8 -9.30 18.12 0.49
N ARG A 9 -10.41 18.35 -0.20
CA ARG A 9 -11.75 18.18 0.37
C ARG A 9 -12.22 16.75 0.15
N LEU A 10 -12.62 16.08 1.22
CA LEU A 10 -13.18 14.73 1.16
C LEU A 10 -14.71 14.79 1.18
N PRO A 11 -15.39 13.95 0.38
CA PRO A 11 -16.82 13.69 0.57
C PRO A 11 -17.10 13.15 1.98
N GLN A 12 -18.24 13.52 2.57
CA GLN A 12 -18.60 13.14 3.94
C GLN A 12 -18.60 11.62 4.14
N GLU A 13 -19.19 10.87 3.21
CA GLU A 13 -19.22 9.40 3.26
C GLU A 13 -17.81 8.79 3.35
N LEU A 14 -16.84 9.38 2.64
CA LEU A 14 -15.46 8.90 2.66
C LEU A 14 -14.78 9.20 4.00
N ASP A 15 -15.03 10.37 4.59
CA ASP A 15 -14.47 10.70 5.91
C ASP A 15 -15.04 9.81 7.03
N GLU A 16 -16.33 9.46 6.95
CA GLU A 16 -16.98 8.54 7.89
C GLU A 16 -16.35 7.14 7.83
N ARG A 17 -16.22 6.58 6.62
CA ARG A 17 -15.56 5.28 6.40
C ARG A 17 -14.10 5.29 6.84
N LEU A 18 -13.35 6.34 6.51
CA LEU A 18 -11.96 6.52 6.93
C LEU A 18 -11.85 6.57 8.46
N SER A 19 -12.75 7.31 9.12
CA SER A 19 -12.78 7.43 10.57
C SER A 19 -13.12 6.11 11.26
N ALA A 20 -14.04 5.32 10.70
CA ALA A 20 -14.35 3.98 11.20
C ALA A 20 -13.15 3.03 11.08
N TYR A 21 -12.48 3.02 9.93
CA TYR A 21 -11.30 2.20 9.68
C TYR A 21 -10.15 2.54 10.63
N VAL A 22 -9.87 3.83 10.83
CA VAL A 22 -8.86 4.32 11.76
C VAL A 22 -9.11 3.84 13.19
N LYS A 23 -10.37 3.87 13.65
CA LYS A 23 -10.76 3.36 14.97
C LYS A 23 -10.54 1.84 15.09
N GLN A 24 -10.84 1.09 14.04
CA GLN A 24 -10.71 -0.37 14.03
C GLN A 24 -9.25 -0.84 13.96
N ALA A 25 -8.47 -0.23 13.08
CA ALA A 25 -7.08 -0.62 12.82
C ALA A 25 -6.06 0.00 13.79
N GLY A 26 -6.47 0.97 14.62
CA GLY A 26 -5.59 1.62 15.59
C GLY A 26 -4.49 2.48 14.95
N ILE A 27 -4.71 2.98 13.73
CA ILE A 27 -3.75 3.78 12.95
C ILE A 27 -4.30 5.16 12.65
N THR A 28 -3.44 6.13 12.32
CA THR A 28 -3.88 7.51 12.06
C THR A 28 -4.47 7.69 10.67
N LYS A 29 -5.39 8.66 10.50
CA LYS A 29 -5.92 9.05 9.17
C LYS A 29 -4.77 9.33 8.18
N THR A 30 -3.74 10.04 8.63
CA THR A 30 -2.55 10.34 7.83
C THR A 30 -1.85 9.08 7.33
N LYS A 31 -1.64 8.08 8.20
CA LYS A 31 -1.02 6.81 7.80
C LYS A 31 -1.83 6.10 6.73
N VAL A 32 -3.15 6.02 6.90
CA VAL A 32 -4.04 5.41 5.90
C VAL A 32 -3.93 6.12 4.55
N MET A 33 -3.93 7.45 4.54
CA MET A 33 -3.84 8.23 3.30
C MET A 33 -2.49 8.06 2.62
N LEU A 34 -1.40 8.05 3.39
CA LEU A 34 -0.05 7.81 2.86
C LEU A 34 0.08 6.39 2.28
N ASP A 35 -0.40 5.37 3.00
CA ASP A 35 -0.34 3.98 2.56
C ASP A 35 -1.19 3.79 1.28
N ALA A 36 -2.39 4.38 1.23
CA ALA A 36 -3.26 4.34 0.05
C ALA A 36 -2.65 5.04 -1.17
N LEU A 37 -2.03 6.22 -0.98
CA LEU A 37 -1.35 6.95 -2.05
C LEU A 37 -0.09 6.22 -2.53
N ALA A 38 0.70 5.66 -1.62
CA ALA A 38 1.87 4.87 -1.95
C ALA A 38 1.49 3.62 -2.74
N HIS A 39 0.42 2.94 -2.32
CA HIS A 39 -0.12 1.79 -3.04
C HIS A 39 -0.63 2.19 -4.44
N TYR A 40 -1.46 3.25 -4.53
CA TYR A 40 -2.04 3.72 -5.79
C TYR A 40 -0.98 4.19 -6.80
N LEU A 41 0.07 4.86 -6.33
CA LEU A 41 1.16 5.39 -7.17
C LEU A 41 2.32 4.41 -7.35
N GLY A 42 2.24 3.19 -6.82
CA GLY A 42 3.35 2.22 -6.84
C GLY A 42 4.61 2.69 -6.09
N CYS A 43 4.49 3.73 -5.27
CA CYS A 43 5.57 4.31 -4.44
C CYS A 43 5.75 3.53 -3.13
N ALA A 44 5.57 2.21 -3.18
CA ALA A 44 5.63 1.31 -2.04
C ALA A 44 7.08 1.14 -1.56
N ASN A 45 7.62 2.20 -0.95
CA ASN A 45 8.90 2.23 -0.27
C ASN A 45 8.83 1.61 1.14
N ASP A 46 7.68 1.06 1.52
CA ASP A 46 7.44 0.50 2.87
C ASP A 46 6.74 -0.86 2.83
N VAL A 47 6.81 -1.58 1.71
CA VAL A 47 6.56 -3.03 1.72
C VAL A 47 7.77 -3.63 2.44
N PRO A 48 7.63 -4.24 3.63
CA PRO A 48 8.75 -4.85 4.31
C PRO A 48 9.46 -5.77 3.33
N LEU A 49 10.79 -5.73 3.27
CA LEU A 49 11.59 -6.46 2.27
C LEU A 49 11.11 -7.91 2.07
N ILE A 50 10.62 -8.53 3.14
CA ILE A 50 10.04 -9.88 3.11
C ILE A 50 8.88 -10.04 2.12
N HIS A 51 7.96 -9.08 2.01
CA HIS A 51 6.84 -9.14 1.08
C HIS A 51 7.29 -8.94 -0.38
N ARG A 52 8.33 -8.13 -0.61
CA ARG A 52 8.96 -8.00 -1.94
C ARG A 52 9.68 -9.29 -2.33
N VAL A 53 10.36 -9.93 -1.38
CA VAL A 53 11.03 -11.22 -1.61
C VAL A 53 10.01 -12.31 -1.90
N ILE A 54 8.91 -12.39 -1.14
CA ILE A 54 7.82 -13.34 -1.39
C ILE A 54 7.25 -13.16 -2.80
N GLU A 55 6.92 -11.94 -3.22
CA GLU A 55 6.42 -11.68 -4.57
C GLU A 55 7.44 -12.07 -5.65
N MET A 56 8.73 -11.84 -5.40
CA MET A 56 9.81 -12.27 -6.30
C MET A 56 9.93 -13.80 -6.36
N GLU A 57 9.83 -14.50 -5.23
CA GLU A 57 9.88 -15.97 -5.14
C GLU A 57 8.69 -16.60 -5.90
N GLU A 58 7.48 -16.05 -5.75
CA GLU A 58 6.30 -16.51 -6.49
C GLU A 58 6.46 -16.35 -8.00
N ARG A 59 6.98 -15.19 -8.44
CA ARG A 59 7.24 -14.92 -9.86
C ARG A 59 8.34 -15.82 -10.44
N LEU A 60 9.39 -16.09 -9.67
CA LEU A 60 10.45 -17.03 -10.04
C LEU A 60 9.91 -18.45 -10.18
N THR A 61 9.09 -18.89 -9.22
CA THR A 61 8.48 -20.22 -9.24
C THR A 61 7.60 -20.41 -10.49
N ALA A 62 6.79 -19.40 -10.83
CA ALA A 62 5.97 -19.44 -12.04
C ALA A 62 6.82 -19.51 -13.33
N LEU A 63 7.92 -18.76 -13.38
CA LEU A 63 8.85 -18.76 -14.51
C LEU A 63 9.59 -20.09 -14.65
N GLU A 64 10.07 -20.67 -13.54
CA GLU A 64 10.71 -21.98 -13.52
C GLU A 64 9.75 -23.09 -13.99
N ALA A 65 8.48 -23.02 -13.59
CA ALA A 65 7.45 -23.94 -14.07
C ALA A 65 7.24 -23.81 -15.59
N GLU A 66 7.24 -22.60 -16.13
CA GLU A 66 7.11 -22.37 -17.58
C GLU A 66 8.34 -22.87 -18.37
N VAL A 67 9.54 -22.65 -17.84
CA VAL A 67 10.80 -23.13 -18.46
C VAL A 67 10.90 -24.65 -18.42
N ARG A 68 10.47 -25.29 -17.32
CA ARG A 68 10.52 -26.75 -17.16
C ARG A 68 9.39 -27.48 -17.88
N GLY A 69 8.31 -26.77 -18.22
CA GLY A 69 7.19 -27.29 -19.03
C GLY A 69 7.44 -27.27 -20.54
N LYS A 70 8.58 -26.72 -20.99
CA LYS A 70 9.09 -26.79 -22.37
C LYS A 70 10.17 -27.85 -22.50
#